data_AF-A0AAU3KYJ1-F1
#
_entry.id   AF-A0AAU3KYJ1-F1
#
_cell.length_a   1.000
_cell.length_b   1.000
_cell.length_c   1.000
_cell.angle_alpha   90.00
_cell.angle_beta   90.00
_cell.angle_gamma   90.00
#
_symmetry.space_group_name_H-M   'P 1'
#
loop_
_entity.id
_entity.type
_entity.pdbx_description
1 polymer ?
#
loop_
_entity_poly.entity_id
_entity_poly.type
_entity_poly.pdbx_seq_one_letter_code
_entity_poly.pdbx_strand_id
1 'polypeptide(L)' 'MAQPSPDTMLATAAALAPNLRVGVRVYASPFRPAWMTAWEAHSPSLLTDGRFEFGIGTGRPGIEDELRERDYRSSLRANG' A
#
# COMPACT_ATOMS: atom_id res chain seq x y z
N MET A 1 5.53 14.12 -9.41
CA MET A 1 4.54 13.45 -10.27
C MET A 1 3.52 12.78 -9.37
N ALA A 2 2.21 12.98 -9.57
CA ALA A 2 1.20 12.24 -8.83
C ALA A 2 1.26 10.78 -9.29
N GLN A 3 1.54 9.86 -8.37
CA GLN A 3 1.43 8.43 -8.67
C GLN A 3 -0.05 8.14 -8.96
N PRO A 4 -0.40 7.49 -10.09
CA PRO A 4 -1.79 7.10 -10.32
C PRO A 4 -2.29 6.33 -9.10
N SER A 5 -3.37 6.80 -8.49
CA SER A 5 -3.98 6.11 -7.35
C SER A 5 -4.72 4.90 -7.90
N PRO A 6 -4.23 3.66 -7.66
CA PRO A 6 -4.95 2.47 -8.08
C PRO A 6 -6.34 2.40 -7.42
N ASP A 7 -6.50 2.98 -6.24
CA ASP A 7 -7.72 2.89 -5.44
C ASP A 7 -8.93 3.51 -6.14
N THR A 8 -8.76 4.65 -6.83
CA THR A 8 -9.84 5.29 -7.59
C THR A 8 -10.33 4.43 -8.76
N MET A 9 -9.40 3.77 -9.46
CA MET A 9 -9.75 2.85 -10.55
C MET A 9 -10.43 1.58 -10.01
N LEU A 10 -9.95 1.04 -8.89
CA LEU A 10 -10.53 -0.15 -8.26
C LEU A 10 -11.95 0.09 -7.75
N ALA A 11 -12.21 1.26 -7.14
CA ALA A 11 -13.56 1.64 -6.72
C ALA A 11 -14.54 1.71 -7.91
N THR A 12 -14.10 2.26 -9.04
CA THR A 12 -14.90 2.31 -10.27
C THR A 12 -15.21 0.89 -10.79
N ALA A 13 -14.21 0.01 -10.81
CA ALA A 13 -14.39 -1.38 -11.23
C ALA A 13 -15.40 -2.14 -10.32
N ALA A 14 -15.31 -1.93 -9.00
CA ALA A 14 -16.24 -2.56 -8.04
C ALA A 14 -17.68 -2.06 -8.17
N ALA A 15 -17.87 -0.80 -8.58
CA ALA A 15 -19.18 -0.22 -8.84
C ALA A 15 -19.83 -0.78 -10.11
N LEU A 16 -19.03 -1.00 -11.17
CA LEU A 16 -19.51 -1.55 -12.45
C LEU A 16 -19.71 -3.07 -12.42
N ALA A 17 -19.03 -3.78 -11.50
CA ALA A 17 -19.12 -5.22 -11.36
C ALA A 17 -19.46 -5.61 -9.89
N PRO A 18 -20.74 -5.79 -9.54
CA PRO A 18 -21.20 -5.95 -8.14
C PRO A 18 -20.70 -7.25 -7.47
N ASN A 19 -20.22 -8.22 -8.24
CA ASN A 19 -19.69 -9.48 -7.72
C ASN A 19 -18.15 -9.57 -7.76
N LEU A 20 -17.47 -8.55 -8.29
CA LEU A 20 -16.02 -8.56 -8.41
C LEU A 20 -15.37 -8.15 -7.07
N ARG A 21 -14.36 -8.89 -6.65
CA ARG A 21 -13.41 -8.49 -5.59
C ARG A 21 -12.26 -7.75 -6.26
N VAL A 22 -11.91 -6.60 -5.70
CA VAL A 22 -10.89 -5.69 -6.27
C VAL A 22 -9.83 -5.40 -5.22
N GLY A 23 -8.60 -5.12 -5.62
CA GLY A 23 -7.56 -4.93 -4.62
C GLY A 23 -6.21 -4.57 -5.16
N VAL A 24 -5.31 -4.22 -4.24
CA VAL A 24 -3.89 -4.06 -4.51
C VAL A 24 -3.16 -5.34 -4.09
N ARG A 25 -2.22 -5.81 -4.90
CA ARG A 25 -1.45 -7.03 -4.58
C ARG A 25 -0.35 -6.77 -3.56
N VAL A 26 0.35 -5.65 -3.68
CA VAL A 26 1.47 -5.28 -2.80
C VAL A 26 1.42 -3.80 -2.51
N TYR A 27 1.05 -3.47 -1.28
CA TYR A 27 1.33 -2.20 -0.66
C TYR A 27 2.67 -2.32 0.10
N ALA A 28 3.67 -1.55 -0.31
CA ALA A 28 5.03 -1.65 0.22
C ALA A 28 5.10 -1.09 1.65
N SER A 29 4.80 -1.93 2.63
CA SER A 29 4.71 -1.55 4.05
C SER A 29 5.99 -0.97 4.65
N PRO A 30 7.22 -1.35 4.24
CA PRO A 30 8.43 -0.79 4.85
C PRO A 30 8.62 0.72 4.64
N PHE A 31 7.86 1.32 3.71
CA PHE A 31 7.95 2.75 3.40
C PHE A 31 6.85 3.58 4.03
N ARG A 32 5.92 2.98 4.80
CA ARG A 32 4.71 3.63 5.29
C ARG A 32 4.44 3.30 6.75
N PRO A 33 4.07 4.28 7.61
CA PRO A 33 3.59 3.98 8.94
C PRO A 33 2.31 3.14 8.89
N ALA A 34 2.19 2.13 9.76
CA ALA A 34 1.04 1.21 9.77
C ALA A 34 -0.32 1.93 9.88
N TRP A 35 -0.39 3.01 10.66
CA TRP A 35 -1.61 3.80 10.81
C TRP A 35 -2.02 4.51 9.52
N MET A 36 -1.06 4.97 8.71
CA MET A 36 -1.33 5.62 7.42
C MET A 36 -1.84 4.59 6.41
N THR A 37 -1.25 3.40 6.42
CA THR A 37 -1.73 2.27 5.61
C THR A 37 -3.17 1.88 5.94
N ALA A 38 -3.52 1.82 7.23
CA ALA A 38 -4.90 1.55 7.66
C ALA A 38 -5.88 2.66 7.24
N TRP A 39 -5.46 3.93 7.34
CA TRP A 39 -6.26 5.07 6.90
C TRP A 39 -6.52 5.04 5.39
N GLU A 40 -5.51 4.75 4.58
CA GLU A 40 -5.64 4.65 3.11
C GLU A 40 -6.57 3.50 2.69
N ALA A 41 -6.54 2.36 3.39
CA ALA A 41 -7.38 1.21 3.10
C ALA A 41 -8.86 1.39 3.49
N HIS A 42 -9.19 2.38 4.34
CA HIS A 42 -10.52 2.55 4.89
C HIS A 42 -11.57 2.92 3.83
N SER A 43 -11.34 4.00 3.07
CA SER A 43 -12.31 4.48 2.07
C SER A 43 -12.58 3.45 0.96
N PRO A 44 -11.57 2.76 0.38
CA PRO A 44 -11.81 1.69 -0.60
C PRO A 44 -12.62 0.53 -0.03
N SER A 45 -12.40 0.15 1.24
CA SER A 45 -13.18 -0.89 1.89
C SER A 45 -14.67 -0.51 2.00
N LEU A 46 -14.98 0.75 2.33
CA LEU A 46 -16.37 1.22 2.41
C LEU A 46 -17.02 1.32 1.02
N LEU A 47 -16.31 1.88 0.03
CA LEU A 47 -16.83 2.07 -1.32
C LEU A 47 -17.08 0.75 -2.08
N THR A 48 -16.41 -0.31 -1.67
CA THR A 48 -16.53 -1.65 -2.29
C THR A 48 -17.44 -2.58 -1.50
N ASP A 49 -18.07 -2.11 -0.41
CA ASP A 49 -18.86 -2.94 0.50
C ASP A 49 -18.09 -4.17 1.00
N GLY A 50 -16.85 -3.95 1.46
CA GLY A 50 -15.97 -5.01 1.98
C GLY A 50 -15.36 -5.94 0.93
N ARG A 51 -15.57 -5.69 -0.36
CA ARG A 51 -14.99 -6.48 -1.47
C ARG A 51 -13.55 -6.08 -1.82
N PHE A 52 -12.99 -5.09 -1.13
CA PHE A 52 -11.62 -4.65 -1.30
C PHE A 52 -10.61 -5.60 -0.64
N GLU A 53 -9.60 -6.03 -1.40
CA GLU A 53 -8.49 -6.85 -0.94
C GLU A 53 -7.21 -6.03 -0.86
N PHE A 54 -6.63 -5.96 0.34
CA PHE A 54 -5.45 -5.14 0.59
C PHE A 54 -4.23 -6.02 0.85
N GLY A 55 -3.49 -6.32 -0.22
CA GLY A 55 -2.25 -7.08 -0.15
C GLY A 55 -1.11 -6.24 0.42
N ILE A 56 -0.45 -6.74 1.45
CA ILE A 56 0.69 -6.11 2.12
C ILE A 56 1.94 -6.94 1.85
N GLY A 57 3.04 -6.27 1.51
CA GLY A 57 4.32 -6.94 1.30
C GLY A 57 5.51 -6.00 1.36
N THR A 58 6.71 -6.55 1.23
CA THR A 58 7.97 -5.79 1.26
C THR A 58 8.17 -4.96 0.00
N GLY A 59 7.62 -5.40 -1.14
CA GLY A 59 7.73 -4.70 -2.43
C GLY A 59 8.28 -5.61 -3.52
N ARG A 60 9.08 -5.03 -4.42
CA ARG A 60 9.79 -5.77 -5.48
C ARG A 60 10.87 -6.69 -4.88
N PRO A 61 11.24 -7.80 -5.54
CA PRO A 61 12.43 -8.56 -5.15
C PRO A 61 13.68 -7.67 -5.05
N GLY A 62 14.52 -7.91 -4.03
CA GLY A 62 15.73 -7.12 -3.78
C GLY A 62 15.49 -5.79 -3.06
N ILE A 63 14.26 -5.55 -2.59
CA ILE A 63 13.95 -4.39 -1.74
C ILE A 63 14.63 -4.50 -0.37
N GLU A 64 14.97 -5.71 0.06
CA GLU A 64 15.64 -5.99 1.34
C GLU A 64 16.99 -5.28 1.44
N ASP A 65 17.73 -5.20 0.34
CA ASP A 65 19.03 -4.51 0.29
C ASP A 65 18.84 -2.99 0.41
N GLU A 66 17.81 -2.44 -0.24
CA GLU A 66 17.47 -1.02 -0.16
C GLU A 66 17.00 -0.62 1.24
N LEU A 67 16.22 -1.50 1.91
CA LEU A 67 15.79 -1.31 3.28
C LEU A 67 16.96 -1.37 4.27
N ARG A 68 17.87 -2.33 4.09
CA ARG A 68 19.09 -2.45 4.91
C ARG A 68 19.96 -1.20 4.81
N GLU A 69 20.17 -0.67 3.61
CA GLU A 69 20.89 0.59 3.40
C GLU A 69 20.18 1.76 4.08
N ARG A 70 18.85 1.84 3.99
CA ARG A 70 18.07 2.90 4.63
C ARG A 70 18.17 2.86 6.15
N ASP A 71 18.10 1.67 6.74
CA ASP A 71 18.26 1.46 8.18
C ASP A 71 19.66 1.85 8.65
N TYR A 72 20.70 1.49 7.88
CA TYR A 72 22.08 1.90 8.16
C TYR A 72 22.24 3.44 8.13
N ARG A 73 21.66 4.13 7.15
CA ARG A 73 21.69 5.59 7.09
C ARG A 73 20.92 6.25 8.24
N SER A 74 19.81 5.63 8.67
CA SER A 74 19.01 6.11 9.80
C SER A 74 19.78 6.02 11.11
N SER A 75 20.48 4.90 11.34
CA SER A 75 21.29 4.70 12.55
C SER A 75 22.50 5.63 12.62
N LEU A 76 23.15 5.94 11.50
CA LEU A 76 24.22 6.96 11.45
C LEU A 76 23.72 8.35 11.85
N ARG A 77 22.51 8.75 11.42
CA ARG A 77 21.91 10.04 11.79
C ARG A 77 21.49 10.11 13.25
N ALA A 78 21.20 8.98 13.89
CA ALA A 78 20.79 8.93 15.30
C ALA A 78 21.99 8.94 16.26
N ASN A 79 23.20 8.64 15.79
CA ASN A 79 24.41 8.49 16.60
C ASN A 79 25.45 9.63 16.40
N GLY A 80 25.10 10.69 15.68
CA GLY A 80 25.92 11.88 15.48
C GLY A 80 25.21 13.13 15.96
#